data_AF-A0A1T5H7Z5-F1
#
_entry.id   AF-A0A1T5H7Z5-F1
#
_cell.length_a   1.000
_cell.length_b   1.000
_cell.length_c   1.000
_cell.angle_alpha   90.00
_cell.angle_beta   90.00
_cell.angle_gamma   90.00
#
_symmetry.space_group_name_H-M   'P 1'
#
loop_
_entity.id
_entity.type
_entity.pdbx_description
1 polymer ?
#
loop_
_entity_poly.entity_id
_entity_poly.type
_entity_poly.pdbx_seq_one_letter_code
_entity_poly.pdbx_strand_id
1 'polypeptide(L)'
;MRIRYYHIWTSILILISVSCSVRYQTLNELYNKERDLIYEQIETITGFNQSFLVWIEQPVDHHNPESGTFKQRVWINHISNESPVVIVTEGYMAPQNYASELSQLLGANQIVVEHRFFGASRPDSIDWQYLTIDQAARDHQNIIQIFRRLYKGKWVSTGISKGGQAAIIHRAMFPRSVDATVTYVAPFNLERDERRLIDFFDQVGTHEERERILAFQKEVLKRRNQMIPMFEEMAEEKGWTFSMGIEKAFELSVLEYPFSLWQWCVPLDLVPSPSVSSRALFDHLYRGIDFSYFTEQESEQVGPFFIQAYSELGYYGYLTTPLQPYLKTIDTDTISSDGLIPDVGFQPVYHPQPINNIKNRLHRSDPRMLLITGGNDPWSATTPDISRLKNSIHIEMENGCHLTRIESLPDSLRKEVIETFRKWNLLN
;
A
#
# COMPACT_ATOMS: atom_id res chain seq x y z
N MET A 1 47.43 28.80 58.52
CA MET A 1 48.09 28.18 57.35
C MET A 1 47.17 28.37 56.15
N ARG A 2 47.54 29.21 55.16
CA ARG A 2 46.68 29.59 54.03
C ARG A 2 46.54 28.44 53.03
N ILE A 3 45.31 27.99 52.76
CA ILE A 3 45.01 27.00 51.72
C ILE A 3 44.62 27.76 50.44
N ARG A 4 45.36 27.54 49.35
CA ARG A 4 45.11 28.11 48.01
C ARG A 4 44.05 27.29 47.29
N TYR A 5 43.06 27.96 46.71
CA TYR A 5 42.13 27.40 45.74
C TYR A 5 42.81 27.32 44.36
N TYR A 6 42.78 26.15 43.72
CA TYR A 6 43.06 25.99 42.29
C TYR A 6 41.75 25.66 41.57
N HIS A 7 41.29 26.60 40.75
CA HIS A 7 40.22 26.37 39.78
C HIS A 7 40.77 25.59 38.59
N ILE A 8 40.28 24.37 38.38
CA ILE A 8 40.52 23.61 37.16
C ILE A 8 39.35 23.89 36.22
N TRP A 9 39.62 24.64 35.15
CA TRP A 9 38.71 24.80 34.01
C TRP A 9 38.93 23.63 33.06
N THR A 10 38.01 22.67 33.02
CA THR A 10 37.96 21.65 31.97
C THR A 10 37.15 22.19 30.79
N SER A 11 37.84 22.62 29.74
CA SER A 11 37.23 22.93 28.44
C SER A 11 36.83 21.62 27.74
N ILE A 12 35.53 21.37 27.63
CA ILE A 12 34.99 20.28 26.81
C ILE A 12 34.98 20.75 25.35
N LEU A 13 35.89 20.20 24.54
CA LEU A 13 35.83 20.33 23.08
C LEU A 13 34.69 19.45 22.54
N ILE A 14 33.63 20.07 22.06
CA ILE A 14 32.58 19.40 21.28
C ILE A 14 33.09 19.28 19.84
N LEU A 15 33.54 18.10 19.46
CA LEU A 15 33.86 17.74 18.08
C LEU A 15 32.54 17.60 17.29
N ILE A 16 32.16 18.66 16.58
CA ILE A 16 31.09 18.60 15.58
C ILE A 16 31.68 17.93 14.33
N SER A 17 31.46 16.62 14.19
CA SER A 17 31.75 15.91 12.94
C SER A 17 30.71 16.32 11.89
N VAL A 18 31.00 17.38 11.12
CA VAL A 18 30.27 17.67 9.89
C VAL A 18 30.69 16.61 8.88
N SER A 19 29.92 15.52 8.75
CA SER A 19 30.11 14.59 7.63
C SER A 19 29.80 15.35 6.35
N CYS A 20 30.82 15.67 5.56
CA CYS A 20 30.66 16.31 4.27
C CYS A 20 30.01 15.28 3.33
N SER A 21 28.67 15.27 3.25
CA SER A 21 27.96 14.41 2.31
C SER A 21 28.26 14.89 0.89
N VAL A 22 28.71 13.99 0.02
CA VAL A 22 28.94 14.27 -1.41
C VAL A 22 27.66 14.85 -2.03
N ARG A 23 27.81 15.89 -2.83
CA ARG A 23 26.72 16.53 -3.59
C ARG A 23 27.01 16.40 -5.08
N TYR A 24 25.99 16.01 -5.84
CA TYR A 24 26.09 15.84 -7.29
C TYR A 24 25.36 16.97 -8.00
N GLN A 25 25.81 17.31 -9.22
CA GLN A 25 25.18 18.35 -10.05
C GLN A 25 24.24 17.77 -11.11
N THR A 26 24.47 16.52 -11.53
CA THR A 26 23.64 15.85 -12.55
C THR A 26 23.36 14.41 -12.17
N LEU A 27 22.31 13.83 -12.74
CA LEU A 27 22.03 12.40 -12.61
C LEU A 27 23.18 11.55 -13.16
N ASN A 28 23.75 11.92 -14.31
CA ASN A 28 24.91 11.24 -14.88
C ASN A 28 26.11 11.25 -13.92
N GLU A 29 26.35 12.34 -13.21
CA GLU A 29 27.43 12.40 -12.22
C GLU A 29 27.17 11.46 -11.04
N LEU A 30 25.94 11.44 -10.52
CA LEU A 30 25.52 10.55 -9.44
C LEU A 30 25.68 9.09 -9.88
N TYR A 31 25.11 8.71 -11.03
CA TYR A 31 25.13 7.33 -11.51
C TYR A 31 26.53 6.82 -11.87
N ASN A 32 27.41 7.68 -12.38
CA ASN A 32 28.79 7.27 -12.71
C ASN A 32 29.68 7.12 -11.47
N LYS A 33 29.33 7.75 -10.34
CA LYS A 33 30.17 7.76 -9.13
C LYS A 33 29.67 6.81 -8.05
N GLU A 34 28.39 6.50 -8.02
CA GLU A 34 27.80 5.50 -7.12
C GLU A 34 27.91 4.13 -7.80
N ARG A 35 28.87 3.31 -7.36
CA ARG A 35 29.19 2.01 -8.01
C ARG A 35 28.05 0.99 -7.93
N ASP A 36 27.11 1.19 -7.02
CA ASP A 36 26.03 0.25 -6.72
C ASP A 36 24.74 0.55 -7.50
N LEU A 37 24.82 1.48 -8.47
CA LEU A 37 23.71 1.87 -9.34
C LEU A 37 23.93 1.35 -10.76
N ILE A 38 22.98 0.58 -11.26
CA ILE A 38 22.88 0.26 -12.68
C ILE A 38 21.72 1.07 -13.23
N TYR A 39 21.92 1.76 -14.36
CA TYR A 39 20.89 2.63 -14.91
C TYR A 39 20.82 2.56 -16.43
N GLU A 40 19.62 2.85 -16.94
CA GLU A 40 19.31 2.98 -18.35
C GLU A 40 18.46 4.23 -18.55
N GLN A 41 18.83 5.08 -19.51
CA GLN A 41 17.96 6.17 -19.94
C GLN A 41 16.85 5.58 -20.83
N ILE A 42 15.61 5.86 -20.47
CA ILE A 42 14.41 5.38 -21.17
C ILE A 42 13.67 6.53 -21.85
N GLU A 43 12.57 6.22 -22.54
CA GLU A 43 11.69 7.25 -23.08
C GLU A 43 11.22 8.20 -21.98
N THR A 44 11.42 9.50 -22.21
CA THR A 44 10.99 10.55 -21.28
C THR A 44 9.48 10.66 -21.29
N ILE A 45 8.87 10.42 -20.13
CA ILE A 45 7.43 10.60 -19.97
C ILE A 45 7.05 12.10 -19.97
N THR A 46 5.87 12.41 -20.49
CA THR A 46 5.37 13.79 -20.59
C THR A 46 5.41 14.52 -19.24
N GLY A 47 5.86 15.78 -19.27
CA GLY A 47 5.99 16.63 -18.07
C GLY A 47 7.36 16.55 -17.39
N PHE A 48 8.29 15.74 -17.91
CA PHE A 48 9.66 15.62 -17.41
C PHE A 48 10.70 15.88 -18.49
N ASN A 49 11.94 16.11 -18.07
CA ASN A 49 13.08 16.37 -18.96
C ASN A 49 13.86 15.10 -19.29
N GLN A 50 13.96 14.17 -18.34
CA GLN A 50 14.67 12.89 -18.52
C GLN A 50 14.00 11.80 -17.69
N SER A 51 13.98 10.58 -18.21
CA SER A 51 13.50 9.40 -17.49
C SER A 51 14.55 8.29 -17.49
N PHE A 52 14.64 7.56 -16.37
CA PHE A 52 15.58 6.47 -16.19
C PHE A 52 14.93 5.27 -15.49
N LEU A 53 15.34 4.07 -15.91
CA LEU A 53 15.27 2.87 -15.10
C LEU A 53 16.57 2.76 -14.29
N VAL A 54 16.46 2.63 -12.98
CA VAL A 54 17.60 2.47 -12.07
C VAL A 54 17.41 1.21 -11.23
N TRP A 55 18.46 0.43 -11.09
CA TRP A 55 18.55 -0.70 -10.19
C TRP A 55 19.50 -0.34 -9.05
N ILE A 56 18.98 -0.42 -7.83
CA ILE A 56 19.70 -0.09 -6.61
C ILE A 56 19.98 -1.39 -5.87
N GLU A 57 21.26 -1.65 -5.57
CA GLU A 57 21.61 -2.75 -4.70
C GLU A 57 21.16 -2.45 -3.26
N GLN A 58 20.32 -3.33 -2.72
CA GLN A 58 19.81 -3.25 -1.35
C GLN A 58 20.25 -4.49 -0.58
N PRO A 59 20.57 -4.38 0.72
CA PRO A 59 20.76 -5.55 1.55
C PRO A 59 19.44 -6.29 1.70
N VAL A 60 19.50 -7.63 1.69
CA VAL A 60 18.36 -8.47 2.05
C VAL A 60 17.96 -8.19 3.50
N ASP A 61 18.96 -7.99 4.38
CA ASP A 61 18.80 -7.58 5.77
C ASP A 61 19.54 -6.28 6.09
N HIS A 62 18.82 -5.18 6.34
CA HIS A 62 19.42 -3.90 6.74
C HIS A 62 20.06 -3.91 8.14
N HIS A 63 19.76 -4.89 8.99
CA HIS A 63 20.42 -5.06 10.30
C HIS A 63 21.70 -5.89 10.19
N ASN A 64 21.87 -6.65 9.10
CA ASN A 64 23.08 -7.39 8.79
C ASN A 64 23.37 -7.38 7.28
N PRO A 65 23.97 -6.30 6.74
CA PRO A 65 24.18 -6.12 5.30
C PRO A 65 25.04 -7.20 4.63
N GLU A 66 25.82 -7.96 5.39
CA GLU A 66 26.62 -9.09 4.89
C GLU A 66 25.77 -10.34 4.55
N SER A 67 24.46 -10.32 4.85
CA SER A 67 23.53 -11.44 4.57
C SER A 67 23.14 -11.58 3.10
N GLY A 68 23.78 -10.80 2.22
CA GLY A 68 23.49 -10.76 0.79
C GLY A 68 22.63 -9.57 0.39
N THR A 69 22.53 -9.39 -0.93
CA THR A 69 21.87 -8.24 -1.54
C THR A 69 20.89 -8.68 -2.63
N PHE A 70 20.00 -7.77 -3.02
CA PHE A 70 19.16 -7.90 -4.20
C PHE A 70 19.10 -6.55 -4.92
N LYS A 71 18.72 -6.56 -6.20
CA LYS A 71 18.51 -5.34 -6.97
C LYS A 71 17.06 -4.90 -6.86
N GLN A 72 16.85 -3.67 -6.42
CA GLN A 72 15.53 -3.04 -6.36
C GLN A 72 15.34 -2.11 -7.55
N ARG A 73 14.22 -2.27 -8.24
CA ARG A 73 13.83 -1.45 -9.40
C ARG A 73 13.26 -0.11 -8.95
N VAL A 74 13.76 0.96 -9.58
CA VAL A 74 13.33 2.34 -9.33
C VAL A 74 13.22 3.09 -10.65
N TRP A 75 12.09 3.74 -10.88
CA TRP A 75 11.89 4.64 -12.01
C TRP A 75 12.13 6.08 -11.57
N ILE A 76 13.00 6.80 -12.29
CA ILE A 76 13.35 8.20 -11.99
C ILE A 76 12.87 9.09 -13.13
N ASN A 77 12.07 10.10 -12.81
CA ASN A 77 11.64 11.13 -13.75
C ASN A 77 12.11 12.50 -13.26
N HIS A 78 12.97 13.13 -14.03
CA HIS A 78 13.71 14.32 -13.65
C HIS A 78 13.15 15.58 -14.31
N ILE A 79 13.02 16.65 -13.52
CA ILE A 79 12.73 18.01 -13.99
C ILE A 79 13.95 18.89 -13.74
N SER A 80 14.32 19.10 -12.48
CA SER A 80 15.46 19.93 -12.08
C SER A 80 15.93 19.58 -10.67
N ASN A 81 17.16 19.98 -10.31
CA ASN A 81 17.68 19.74 -8.95
C ASN A 81 16.96 20.57 -7.87
N GLU A 82 16.35 21.67 -8.27
CA GLU A 82 15.69 22.65 -7.41
C GLU A 82 14.19 22.36 -7.23
N SER A 83 13.58 21.63 -8.16
CA SER A 83 12.19 21.17 -8.05
C SER A 83 11.99 20.26 -6.82
N PRO A 84 10.78 20.22 -6.25
CA PRO A 84 10.43 19.20 -5.26
C PRO A 84 10.65 17.78 -5.78
N VAL A 85 10.62 16.79 -4.89
CA VAL A 85 10.71 15.37 -5.22
C VAL A 85 9.52 14.66 -4.61
N VAL A 86 8.77 13.93 -5.44
CA VAL A 86 7.76 12.98 -5.01
C VAL A 86 8.34 11.57 -5.09
N ILE A 87 8.44 10.90 -3.95
CA ILE A 87 8.77 9.47 -3.90
C ILE A 87 7.47 8.67 -3.77
N VAL A 88 7.16 7.87 -4.78
CA VAL A 88 6.03 6.95 -4.80
C VAL A 88 6.50 5.59 -4.30
N THR A 89 5.91 5.12 -3.21
CA THR A 89 6.14 3.78 -2.67
C THR A 89 5.08 2.84 -3.22
N GLU A 90 5.46 1.94 -4.12
CA GLU A 90 4.54 0.91 -4.59
C GLU A 90 4.27 -0.11 -3.50
N GLY A 91 3.04 -0.63 -3.47
CA GLY A 91 2.68 -1.71 -2.57
C GLY A 91 3.23 -3.06 -3.04
N TYR A 92 3.32 -3.25 -4.34
CA TYR A 92 3.63 -4.54 -4.96
C TYR A 92 4.70 -4.34 -6.04
N MET A 93 4.39 -4.72 -7.28
CA MET A 93 5.23 -4.54 -8.45
C MET A 93 5.11 -3.14 -9.07
N ALA A 94 6.14 -2.72 -9.80
CA ALA A 94 6.17 -1.47 -10.58
C ALA A 94 6.59 -1.77 -12.04
N PRO A 95 5.75 -2.47 -12.83
CA PRO A 95 6.16 -3.05 -14.10
C PRO A 95 6.52 -2.01 -15.16
N GLN A 96 6.01 -0.78 -15.01
CA GLN A 96 6.18 0.31 -15.97
C GLN A 96 6.41 1.65 -15.27
N ASN A 97 7.06 2.57 -15.98
CA ASN A 97 7.17 3.96 -15.58
C ASN A 97 5.87 4.72 -15.87
N TYR A 98 5.52 5.70 -15.05
CA TYR A 98 4.32 6.52 -15.21
C TYR A 98 4.48 7.89 -14.51
N ALA A 99 3.58 8.85 -14.78
CA ALA A 99 3.51 10.11 -14.05
C ALA A 99 2.42 10.05 -12.96
N SER A 100 2.78 10.28 -11.70
CA SER A 100 1.83 10.34 -10.59
C SER A 100 1.13 11.70 -10.54
N GLU A 101 -0.15 11.71 -10.17
CA GLU A 101 -0.95 12.93 -9.96
C GLU A 101 -0.20 13.95 -9.10
N LEU A 102 0.36 13.49 -7.98
CA LEU A 102 1.04 14.38 -7.03
C LEU A 102 2.31 15.00 -7.62
N SER A 103 3.10 14.26 -8.39
CA SER A 103 4.29 14.83 -9.04
C SER A 103 3.92 15.91 -10.05
N GLN A 104 2.84 15.71 -10.80
CA GLN A 104 2.36 16.66 -11.80
C GLN A 104 1.82 17.91 -11.11
N LEU A 105 1.01 17.73 -10.07
CA LEU A 105 0.42 18.81 -9.30
C LEU A 105 1.48 19.69 -8.61
N LEU A 106 2.57 19.10 -8.12
CA LEU A 106 3.64 19.81 -7.43
C LEU A 106 4.78 20.29 -8.35
N GLY A 107 4.75 19.96 -9.65
CA GLY A 107 5.87 20.23 -10.56
C GLY A 107 7.18 19.59 -10.07
N ALA A 108 7.08 18.37 -9.55
CA ALA A 108 8.15 17.68 -8.84
C ALA A 108 8.89 16.67 -9.73
N ASN A 109 10.17 16.44 -9.43
CA ASN A 109 10.82 15.18 -9.82
C ASN A 109 10.04 14.01 -9.22
N GLN A 110 10.13 12.84 -9.85
CA GLN A 110 9.47 11.64 -9.36
C GLN A 110 10.45 10.47 -9.22
N ILE A 111 10.27 9.70 -8.16
CA ILE A 111 10.96 8.45 -7.89
C ILE A 111 9.90 7.40 -7.58
N VAL A 112 9.68 6.43 -8.45
CA VAL A 112 8.75 5.30 -8.22
C VAL A 112 9.55 4.10 -7.79
N VAL A 113 9.25 3.57 -6.61
CA VAL A 113 10.01 2.47 -6.01
C VAL A 113 9.15 1.21 -5.99
N GLU A 114 9.64 0.16 -6.65
CA GLU A 114 9.03 -1.17 -6.55
C GLU A 114 9.27 -1.77 -5.16
N HIS A 115 8.25 -2.43 -4.60
CA HIS A 115 8.36 -3.01 -3.26
C HIS A 115 9.32 -4.20 -3.25
N ARG A 116 10.10 -4.34 -2.17
CA ARG A 116 10.99 -5.50 -2.00
C ARG A 116 10.22 -6.80 -2.13
N PHE A 117 10.82 -7.76 -2.82
CA PHE A 117 10.32 -9.11 -3.07
C PHE A 117 9.04 -9.21 -3.92
N PHE A 118 8.70 -8.15 -4.66
CA PHE A 118 7.67 -8.15 -5.70
C PHE A 118 8.25 -7.89 -7.08
N GLY A 119 7.54 -8.35 -8.11
CA GLY A 119 7.89 -8.13 -9.51
C GLY A 119 9.36 -8.46 -9.78
N ALA A 120 10.12 -7.47 -10.23
CA ALA A 120 11.52 -7.66 -10.58
C ALA A 120 12.51 -7.35 -9.43
N SER A 121 12.00 -6.91 -8.27
CA SER A 121 12.81 -6.50 -7.11
C SER A 121 12.99 -7.65 -6.11
N ARG A 122 13.55 -8.78 -6.56
CA ARG A 122 13.64 -10.03 -5.79
C ARG A 122 15.03 -10.66 -5.95
N PRO A 123 15.63 -11.29 -4.92
CA PRO A 123 16.77 -12.19 -5.08
C PRO A 123 16.36 -13.50 -5.76
N ASP A 124 17.34 -14.27 -6.27
CA ASP A 124 17.10 -15.58 -6.91
C ASP A 124 16.40 -16.58 -5.97
N SER A 125 16.74 -16.54 -4.68
CA SER A 125 16.08 -17.27 -3.62
C SER A 125 15.64 -16.30 -2.53
N ILE A 126 14.36 -16.33 -2.19
CA ILE A 126 13.77 -15.39 -1.24
C ILE A 126 13.67 -16.04 0.12
N ASP A 127 14.32 -15.41 1.09
CA ASP A 127 14.06 -15.68 2.49
C ASP A 127 12.99 -14.71 2.98
N TRP A 128 11.77 -15.26 3.11
CA TRP A 128 10.56 -14.52 3.44
C TRP A 128 10.59 -13.88 4.83
N GLN A 129 11.50 -14.30 5.72
CA GLN A 129 11.66 -13.64 7.03
C GLN A 129 12.07 -12.17 6.89
N TYR A 130 12.63 -11.78 5.74
CA TYR A 130 13.01 -10.40 5.44
C TYR A 130 11.93 -9.61 4.71
N LEU A 131 10.76 -10.20 4.43
CA LEU A 131 9.61 -9.44 3.92
C LEU A 131 8.87 -8.73 5.07
N THR A 132 9.51 -7.74 5.66
CA THR A 132 8.99 -6.99 6.81
C THR A 132 8.80 -5.51 6.50
N ILE A 133 7.95 -4.86 7.29
CA ILE A 133 7.69 -3.42 7.20
C ILE A 133 8.94 -2.59 7.54
N ASP A 134 9.79 -3.08 8.45
CA ASP A 134 11.03 -2.39 8.83
C ASP A 134 12.05 -2.42 7.69
N GLN A 135 12.25 -3.58 7.05
CA GLN A 135 13.17 -3.71 5.93
C GLN A 135 12.70 -2.88 4.73
N ALA A 136 11.42 -2.95 4.38
CA ALA A 136 10.86 -2.16 3.27
C ALA A 136 10.98 -0.65 3.54
N ALA A 137 10.73 -0.18 4.76
CA ALA A 137 10.93 1.24 5.10
C ALA A 137 12.40 1.66 4.99
N ARG A 138 13.34 0.77 5.29
CA ARG A 138 14.78 1.04 5.17
C ARG A 138 15.26 1.05 3.72
N ASP A 139 14.68 0.22 2.86
CA ASP A 139 14.91 0.30 1.41
C ASP A 139 14.56 1.70 0.89
N HIS A 140 13.34 2.18 1.19
CA HIS A 140 12.89 3.54 0.82
C HIS A 140 13.81 4.62 1.40
N GLN A 141 14.25 4.45 2.65
CA GLN A 141 15.15 5.38 3.31
C GLN A 141 16.51 5.47 2.62
N ASN A 142 17.08 4.33 2.21
CA ASN A 142 18.34 4.28 1.48
C ASN A 142 18.23 5.02 0.14
N ILE A 143 17.16 4.76 -0.61
CA ILE A 143 16.86 5.42 -1.90
C ILE A 143 16.78 6.95 -1.71
N ILE A 144 16.03 7.42 -0.71
CA ILE A 144 15.94 8.85 -0.39
C ILE A 144 17.34 9.41 -0.09
N GLN A 145 18.17 8.71 0.68
CA GLN A 145 19.51 9.18 1.05
C GLN A 145 20.45 9.30 -0.15
N ILE A 146 20.38 8.38 -1.11
CA ILE A 146 21.14 8.43 -2.37
C ILE A 146 20.74 9.69 -3.15
N PHE A 147 19.45 9.84 -3.45
CA PHE A 147 18.98 10.91 -4.33
C PHE A 147 18.95 12.29 -3.68
N ARG A 148 18.92 12.37 -2.34
CA ARG A 148 19.11 13.64 -1.62
C ARG A 148 20.51 14.25 -1.83
N ARG A 149 21.49 13.49 -2.30
CA ARG A 149 22.80 14.02 -2.71
C ARG A 149 22.70 14.91 -3.96
N LEU A 150 21.67 14.72 -4.77
CA LEU A 150 21.38 15.50 -5.97
C LEU A 150 20.28 16.55 -5.73
N TYR A 151 19.10 16.11 -5.29
CA TYR A 151 17.92 16.98 -5.19
C TYR A 151 17.94 17.86 -3.94
N LYS A 152 17.67 19.15 -4.13
CA LYS A 152 17.69 20.19 -3.09
C LYS A 152 16.29 20.63 -2.66
N GLY A 153 15.27 20.33 -3.48
CA GLY A 153 13.89 20.70 -3.22
C GLY A 153 13.26 19.94 -2.05
N LYS A 154 11.98 20.25 -1.79
CA LYS A 154 11.15 19.58 -0.79
C LYS A 154 10.87 18.14 -1.17
N TRP A 155 10.83 17.24 -0.20
CA TRP A 155 10.55 15.82 -0.42
C TRP A 155 9.16 15.46 0.08
N VAL A 156 8.38 14.76 -0.73
CA VAL A 156 7.04 14.28 -0.38
C VAL A 156 6.96 12.79 -0.68
N SER A 157 6.55 11.97 0.29
CA SER A 157 6.24 10.56 0.01
C SER A 157 4.77 10.38 -0.32
N THR A 158 4.47 9.44 -1.21
CA THR A 158 3.09 9.10 -1.59
C THR A 158 2.95 7.63 -1.93
N GLY A 159 1.71 7.17 -1.98
CA GLY A 159 1.35 5.83 -2.37
C GLY A 159 -0.17 5.64 -2.29
N ILE A 160 -0.66 4.65 -3.02
CA ILE A 160 -2.07 4.26 -3.06
C ILE A 160 -2.21 2.90 -2.38
N SER A 161 -3.27 2.69 -1.60
CA SER A 161 -3.56 1.38 -1.00
C SER A 161 -2.37 0.87 -0.18
N LYS A 162 -1.93 -0.38 -0.38
CA LYS A 162 -0.71 -0.93 0.23
C LYS A 162 0.52 -0.02 0.04
N GLY A 163 0.66 0.63 -1.11
CA GLY A 163 1.72 1.62 -1.34
C GLY A 163 1.61 2.82 -0.38
N GLY A 164 0.39 3.30 -0.13
CA GLY A 164 0.14 4.35 0.86
C GLY A 164 0.45 3.88 2.29
N GLN A 165 0.13 2.62 2.60
CA GLN A 165 0.51 2.00 3.87
C GLN A 165 2.04 1.99 4.04
N ALA A 166 2.80 1.63 2.99
CA ALA A 166 4.26 1.69 3.00
C ALA A 166 4.79 3.14 3.20
N ALA A 167 4.17 4.14 2.58
CA ALA A 167 4.51 5.56 2.77
C ALA A 167 4.30 6.02 4.22
N ILE A 168 3.18 5.61 4.86
CA ILE A 168 2.88 5.93 6.26
C ILE A 168 3.90 5.26 7.20
N ILE A 169 4.24 4.00 6.95
CA ILE A 169 5.24 3.24 7.73
C ILE A 169 6.61 3.92 7.62
N HIS A 170 7.05 4.25 6.40
CA HIS A 170 8.29 5.00 6.19
C HIS A 170 8.28 6.33 6.95
N ARG A 171 7.17 7.08 6.85
CA ARG A 171 7.00 8.36 7.54
C ARG A 171 7.13 8.24 9.06
N ALA A 172 6.55 7.20 9.65
CA ALA A 172 6.64 6.94 11.08
C ALA A 172 8.06 6.57 11.54
N MET A 173 8.76 5.76 10.74
CA MET A 173 10.12 5.31 11.06
C MET A 173 11.16 6.41 10.85
N PHE A 174 11.00 7.23 9.81
CA PHE A 174 11.94 8.26 9.40
C PHE A 174 11.26 9.63 9.24
N PRO A 175 10.73 10.23 10.33
CA PRO A 175 9.88 11.42 10.29
C PRO A 175 10.57 12.71 9.80
N ARG A 176 11.88 12.68 9.54
CA ARG A 176 12.64 13.83 9.01
C ARG A 176 13.14 13.61 7.58
N SER A 177 12.89 12.45 6.98
CA SER A 177 13.41 12.11 5.66
C SER A 177 12.61 12.74 4.51
N VAL A 178 11.34 13.06 4.75
CA VAL A 178 10.46 13.80 3.85
C VAL A 178 9.81 14.98 4.59
N ASP A 179 9.42 16.01 3.86
CA ASP A 179 8.73 17.18 4.39
C ASP A 179 7.25 16.91 4.66
N ALA A 180 6.60 16.09 3.82
CA ALA A 180 5.21 15.66 3.97
C ALA A 180 4.98 14.26 3.40
N THR A 181 3.84 13.66 3.75
CA THR A 181 3.35 12.40 3.16
C THR A 181 1.91 12.60 2.71
N VAL A 182 1.58 12.23 1.49
CA VAL A 182 0.22 12.30 0.94
C VAL A 182 -0.19 10.91 0.47
N THR A 183 -1.22 10.32 1.05
CA THR A 183 -1.62 8.94 0.70
C THR A 183 -3.05 8.88 0.22
N TYR A 184 -3.32 7.92 -0.66
CA TYR A 184 -4.66 7.66 -1.19
C TYR A 184 -5.12 6.29 -0.71
N VAL A 185 -6.30 6.23 -0.09
CA VAL A 185 -7.01 5.00 0.29
C VAL A 185 -6.10 3.96 0.97
N ALA A 186 -5.23 4.46 1.86
CA ALA A 186 -4.19 3.67 2.49
C ALA A 186 -4.72 2.94 3.73
N PRO A 187 -4.67 1.59 3.77
CA PRO A 187 -5.14 0.85 4.93
C PRO A 187 -4.14 0.91 6.09
N PHE A 188 -4.65 0.83 7.31
CA PHE A 188 -3.83 0.80 8.53
C PHE A 188 -4.45 -0.14 9.57
N ASN A 189 -4.41 -1.44 9.24
CA ASN A 189 -4.89 -2.52 10.08
C ASN A 189 -4.09 -2.61 11.40
N LEU A 190 -4.75 -3.01 12.49
CA LEU A 190 -4.13 -3.13 13.82
C LEU A 190 -4.20 -4.54 14.40
N GLU A 191 -4.94 -5.43 13.74
CA GLU A 191 -5.21 -6.79 14.16
C GLU A 191 -4.95 -7.76 13.01
N ARG A 192 -4.70 -9.03 13.32
CA ARG A 192 -4.54 -10.10 12.32
C ARG A 192 -5.71 -10.14 11.34
N ASP A 193 -6.92 -10.12 11.91
CA ASP A 193 -8.21 -10.15 11.23
C ASP A 193 -8.98 -8.87 11.64
N GLU A 194 -8.88 -7.84 10.81
CA GLU A 194 -9.33 -6.48 11.11
C GLU A 194 -10.86 -6.38 11.18
N ARG A 195 -11.37 -6.16 12.40
CA ARG A 195 -12.81 -6.15 12.67
C ARG A 195 -13.51 -4.86 12.24
N ARG A 196 -12.79 -3.74 12.11
CA ARG A 196 -13.39 -2.45 11.70
C ARG A 196 -14.12 -2.52 10.35
N LEU A 197 -13.74 -3.45 9.48
CA LEU A 197 -14.45 -3.64 8.21
C LEU A 197 -15.81 -4.32 8.38
N ILE A 198 -16.01 -5.12 9.42
CA ILE A 198 -17.33 -5.69 9.73
C ILE A 198 -18.30 -4.55 10.06
N ASP A 199 -17.88 -3.65 10.95
CA ASP A 199 -18.69 -2.47 11.33
C ASP A 199 -18.95 -1.55 10.13
N PHE A 200 -18.00 -1.46 9.20
CA PHE A 200 -18.16 -0.70 7.95
C PHE A 200 -19.26 -1.29 7.08
N PHE A 201 -19.26 -2.60 6.84
CA PHE A 201 -20.28 -3.25 6.00
C PHE A 201 -21.69 -3.19 6.60
N ASP A 202 -21.82 -3.02 7.91
CA ASP A 202 -23.12 -2.80 8.56
C ASP A 202 -23.69 -1.39 8.32
N GLN A 203 -22.85 -0.43 7.93
CA GLN A 203 -23.19 1.00 7.87
C GLN A 203 -23.14 1.59 6.46
N VAL A 204 -22.27 1.09 5.59
CA VAL A 204 -22.06 1.64 4.24
C VAL A 204 -23.34 1.56 3.39
N GLY A 205 -23.64 2.64 2.68
CA GLY A 205 -24.84 2.76 1.86
C GLY A 205 -26.15 2.78 2.65
N THR A 206 -27.26 2.59 1.94
CA THR A 206 -28.59 2.46 2.54
C THR A 206 -28.86 1.03 3.02
N HIS A 207 -29.85 0.87 3.89
CA HIS A 207 -30.29 -0.45 4.33
C HIS A 207 -30.78 -1.30 3.15
N GLU A 208 -31.53 -0.69 2.21
CA GLU A 208 -32.05 -1.35 1.02
C GLU A 208 -30.93 -1.85 0.08
N GLU A 209 -29.85 -1.08 -0.03
CA GLU A 209 -28.65 -1.46 -0.78
C GLU A 209 -27.96 -2.69 -0.18
N ARG A 210 -27.77 -2.70 1.14
CA ARG A 210 -27.19 -3.84 1.86
C ARG A 210 -28.05 -5.10 1.74
N GLU A 211 -29.37 -4.96 1.87
CA GLU A 211 -30.31 -6.08 1.68
C GLU A 211 -30.29 -6.61 0.24
N ARG A 212 -30.13 -5.74 -0.76
CA ARG A 212 -30.01 -6.15 -2.17
C ARG A 212 -28.75 -6.99 -2.40
N ILE A 213 -27.61 -6.58 -1.86
CA ILE A 213 -26.35 -7.34 -1.94
C ILE A 213 -26.50 -8.69 -1.24
N LEU A 214 -27.06 -8.71 -0.03
CA LEU A 214 -27.26 -9.96 0.72
C LEU A 214 -28.22 -10.92 0.01
N ALA A 215 -29.31 -10.40 -0.58
CA ALA A 215 -30.25 -11.20 -1.36
C ALA A 215 -29.58 -11.82 -2.59
N PHE A 216 -28.71 -11.07 -3.27
CA PHE A 216 -27.91 -11.56 -4.39
C PHE A 216 -26.96 -12.69 -3.94
N GLN A 217 -26.18 -12.49 -2.88
CA GLN A 217 -25.26 -13.51 -2.35
C GLN A 217 -26.00 -14.81 -1.99
N LYS A 218 -27.14 -14.70 -1.29
CA LYS A 218 -27.99 -15.85 -0.93
C LYS A 218 -28.48 -16.59 -2.17
N GLU A 219 -28.94 -15.89 -3.20
CA GLU A 219 -29.46 -16.53 -4.41
C GLU A 219 -28.36 -17.25 -5.18
N VAL A 220 -27.18 -16.65 -5.30
CA VAL A 220 -26.01 -17.29 -5.92
C VAL A 220 -25.67 -18.61 -5.21
N LEU A 221 -25.59 -18.61 -3.87
CA LEU A 221 -25.29 -19.82 -3.09
C LEU A 221 -26.40 -20.87 -3.18
N LYS A 222 -27.69 -20.47 -3.17
CA LYS A 222 -28.82 -21.41 -3.36
C LYS A 222 -28.76 -22.15 -4.70
N ARG A 223 -28.23 -21.49 -5.73
CA ARG A 223 -28.09 -22.05 -7.08
C ARG A 223 -26.75 -22.76 -7.32
N ARG A 224 -26.02 -23.13 -6.26
CA ARG A 224 -24.72 -23.81 -6.31
C ARG A 224 -24.61 -24.89 -7.39
N ASN A 225 -25.60 -25.78 -7.49
CA ASN A 225 -25.60 -26.89 -8.46
C ASN A 225 -25.52 -26.44 -9.93
N GLN A 226 -25.85 -25.18 -10.21
CA GLN A 226 -25.69 -24.55 -11.53
C GLN A 226 -24.45 -23.65 -11.59
N MET A 227 -24.08 -23.01 -10.47
CA MET A 227 -22.92 -22.12 -10.40
C MET A 227 -21.59 -22.85 -10.49
N ILE A 228 -21.42 -23.96 -9.76
CA ILE A 228 -20.16 -24.70 -9.72
C ILE A 228 -19.75 -25.22 -11.11
N PRO A 229 -20.63 -25.87 -11.91
CA PRO A 229 -20.26 -26.29 -13.26
C PRO A 229 -19.82 -25.13 -14.17
N MET A 230 -20.47 -23.97 -14.10
CA MET A 230 -20.05 -22.78 -14.87
C MET A 230 -18.70 -22.25 -14.40
N PHE A 231 -18.40 -22.37 -13.10
CA PHE A 231 -17.11 -21.97 -12.56
C PHE A 231 -16.00 -22.95 -12.95
N GLU A 232 -16.27 -24.25 -12.90
CA GLU A 232 -15.35 -25.30 -13.38
C GLU A 232 -15.01 -25.12 -14.85
N GLU A 233 -16.02 -24.90 -15.71
CA GLU A 233 -15.85 -24.63 -17.13
C GLU A 233 -14.97 -23.39 -17.36
N MET A 234 -15.27 -22.28 -16.68
CA MET A 234 -14.46 -21.05 -16.78
C MET A 234 -13.03 -21.27 -16.28
N ALA A 235 -12.84 -22.00 -15.19
CA ALA A 235 -11.52 -22.29 -14.64
C ALA A 235 -10.70 -23.15 -15.61
N GLU A 236 -11.30 -24.16 -16.25
CA GLU A 236 -10.65 -24.97 -17.28
C GLU A 236 -10.27 -24.12 -18.50
N GLU A 237 -11.18 -23.29 -19.01
CA GLU A 237 -10.93 -22.39 -20.15
C GLU A 237 -9.79 -21.40 -19.89
N LYS A 238 -9.67 -20.92 -18.65
CA LYS A 238 -8.65 -19.94 -18.23
C LYS A 238 -7.37 -20.58 -17.72
N GLY A 239 -7.35 -21.90 -17.51
CA GLY A 239 -6.25 -22.62 -16.88
C GLY A 239 -6.04 -22.24 -15.41
N TRP A 240 -7.10 -21.85 -14.71
CA TRP A 240 -7.05 -21.45 -13.31
C TRP A 240 -7.02 -22.66 -12.38
N THR A 241 -6.18 -22.58 -11.36
CA THR A 241 -6.09 -23.58 -10.30
C THR A 241 -6.32 -22.93 -8.94
N PHE A 242 -6.91 -23.69 -8.01
CA PHE A 242 -7.29 -23.20 -6.68
C PHE A 242 -6.75 -24.17 -5.63
N SER A 243 -5.73 -23.76 -4.89
CA SER A 243 -5.12 -24.56 -3.82
C SER A 243 -6.12 -24.99 -2.74
N MET A 244 -7.10 -24.12 -2.48
CA MET A 244 -8.21 -24.34 -1.54
C MET A 244 -9.35 -25.21 -2.09
N GLY A 245 -9.31 -25.58 -3.37
CA GLY A 245 -10.39 -26.24 -4.09
C GLY A 245 -11.48 -25.27 -4.57
N ILE A 246 -12.11 -25.61 -5.70
CA ILE A 246 -13.03 -24.70 -6.41
C ILE A 246 -14.30 -24.35 -5.61
N GLU A 247 -14.80 -25.28 -4.80
CA GLU A 247 -15.99 -25.04 -3.95
C GLU A 247 -15.73 -23.97 -2.88
N LYS A 248 -14.53 -23.96 -2.29
CA LYS A 248 -14.15 -22.94 -1.31
C LYS A 248 -13.82 -21.61 -1.98
N ALA A 249 -13.16 -21.63 -3.14
CA ALA A 249 -12.93 -20.44 -3.95
C ALA A 249 -14.25 -19.77 -4.37
N PHE A 250 -15.28 -20.57 -4.72
CA PHE A 250 -16.62 -20.08 -5.02
C PHE A 250 -17.26 -19.38 -3.83
N GLU A 251 -17.24 -20.02 -2.65
CA GLU A 251 -17.80 -19.43 -1.43
C GLU A 251 -17.09 -18.13 -1.03
N LEU A 252 -15.75 -18.10 -1.13
CA LEU A 252 -14.97 -16.90 -0.87
C LEU A 252 -15.25 -15.79 -1.90
N SER A 253 -15.47 -16.13 -3.17
CA SER A 253 -15.90 -15.15 -4.18
C SER A 253 -17.25 -14.52 -3.81
N VAL A 254 -18.20 -15.33 -3.32
CA VAL A 254 -19.48 -14.78 -2.83
C VAL A 254 -19.27 -13.89 -1.60
N LEU A 255 -18.36 -14.25 -0.68
CA LEU A 255 -18.08 -13.47 0.53
C LEU A 255 -17.31 -12.17 0.25
N GLU A 256 -16.43 -12.15 -0.75
CA GLU A 256 -15.65 -10.98 -1.19
C GLU A 256 -16.46 -9.98 -2.01
N TYR A 257 -17.53 -10.45 -2.66
CA TYR A 257 -18.41 -9.63 -3.50
C TYR A 257 -18.81 -8.26 -2.90
N PRO A 258 -19.35 -8.14 -1.66
CA PRO A 258 -19.65 -6.84 -1.06
C PRO A 258 -18.43 -5.92 -0.99
N PHE A 259 -17.27 -6.46 -0.58
CA PHE A 259 -16.03 -5.69 -0.49
C PHE A 259 -15.67 -5.09 -1.84
N SER A 260 -15.61 -5.92 -2.88
CA SER A 260 -15.23 -5.48 -4.22
C SER A 260 -16.21 -4.48 -4.83
N LEU A 261 -17.53 -4.67 -4.65
CA LEU A 261 -18.53 -3.70 -5.14
C LEU A 261 -18.30 -2.30 -4.58
N TRP A 262 -18.17 -2.20 -3.26
CA TRP A 262 -17.97 -0.94 -2.55
C TRP A 262 -16.62 -0.33 -2.88
N GLN A 263 -15.55 -1.14 -2.89
CA GLN A 263 -14.19 -0.72 -3.23
C GLN A 263 -14.13 -0.07 -4.62
N TRP A 264 -14.89 -0.56 -5.60
CA TRP A 264 -14.81 -0.11 -6.99
C TRP A 264 -15.98 0.77 -7.45
N CYS A 265 -16.79 1.29 -6.52
CA CYS A 265 -17.97 2.11 -6.84
C CYS A 265 -18.92 1.43 -7.83
N VAL A 266 -19.08 0.10 -7.78
CA VAL A 266 -19.96 -0.59 -8.73
C VAL A 266 -21.41 -0.14 -8.47
N PRO A 267 -22.12 0.38 -9.49
CA PRO A 267 -23.49 0.86 -9.29
C PRO A 267 -24.42 -0.25 -8.80
N LEU A 268 -25.03 -0.05 -7.64
CA LEU A 268 -25.85 -1.07 -6.98
C LEU A 268 -27.19 -1.33 -7.68
N ASP A 269 -27.64 -0.40 -8.52
CA ASP A 269 -28.78 -0.60 -9.41
C ASP A 269 -28.52 -1.68 -10.47
N LEU A 270 -27.25 -2.02 -10.74
CA LEU A 270 -26.85 -3.11 -11.62
C LEU A 270 -26.86 -4.49 -10.94
N VAL A 271 -26.98 -4.59 -9.62
CA VAL A 271 -27.06 -5.88 -8.91
C VAL A 271 -28.37 -6.56 -9.27
N PRO A 272 -28.36 -7.68 -10.01
CA PRO A 272 -29.58 -8.24 -10.59
C PRO A 272 -30.54 -8.74 -9.51
N SER A 273 -31.84 -8.70 -9.83
CA SER A 273 -32.86 -9.36 -9.02
C SER A 273 -32.57 -10.87 -8.92
N PRO A 274 -32.83 -11.52 -7.77
CA PRO A 274 -32.76 -12.98 -7.65
C PRO A 274 -33.57 -13.75 -8.70
N SER A 275 -34.56 -13.13 -9.35
CA SER A 275 -35.40 -13.78 -10.36
C SER A 275 -34.74 -13.98 -11.73
N VAL A 276 -33.56 -13.40 -12.00
CA VAL A 276 -32.87 -13.57 -13.29
C VAL A 276 -32.30 -14.98 -13.46
N SER A 277 -31.81 -15.32 -14.65
CA SER A 277 -31.19 -16.63 -14.92
C SER A 277 -29.90 -16.83 -14.11
N SER A 278 -29.53 -18.08 -13.87
CA SER A 278 -28.29 -18.40 -13.14
C SER A 278 -27.05 -17.92 -13.86
N ARG A 279 -27.05 -17.96 -15.20
CA ARG A 279 -25.96 -17.38 -16.01
C ARG A 279 -25.81 -15.89 -15.75
N ALA A 280 -26.91 -15.12 -15.72
CA ALA A 280 -26.86 -13.70 -15.44
C ALA A 280 -26.35 -13.38 -14.02
N LEU A 281 -26.71 -14.20 -13.03
CA LEU A 281 -26.16 -14.07 -11.67
C LEU A 281 -24.65 -14.37 -11.63
N PHE A 282 -24.22 -15.44 -12.31
CA PHE A 282 -22.82 -15.85 -12.39
C PHE A 282 -21.95 -14.79 -13.08
N ASP A 283 -22.40 -14.28 -14.23
CA ASP A 283 -21.73 -13.19 -14.96
C ASP A 283 -21.62 -11.93 -14.12
N HIS A 284 -22.67 -11.62 -13.37
CA HIS A 284 -22.66 -10.47 -12.49
C HIS A 284 -21.69 -10.67 -11.32
N LEU A 285 -21.64 -11.86 -10.71
CA LEU A 285 -20.68 -12.17 -9.66
C LEU A 285 -19.25 -12.00 -10.18
N TYR A 286 -18.92 -12.61 -11.32
CA TYR A 286 -17.59 -12.51 -11.93
C TYR A 286 -17.19 -11.07 -12.25
N ARG A 287 -18.13 -10.24 -12.74
CA ARG A 287 -17.88 -8.82 -12.97
C ARG A 287 -17.67 -8.04 -11.67
N GLY A 288 -18.33 -8.46 -10.59
CA GLY A 288 -18.17 -7.84 -9.27
C GLY A 288 -16.89 -8.25 -8.56
N ILE A 289 -16.44 -9.50 -8.73
CA ILE A 289 -15.19 -10.04 -8.19
C ILE A 289 -14.56 -10.95 -9.25
N ASP A 290 -13.40 -10.53 -9.76
CA ASP A 290 -12.64 -11.37 -10.69
C ASP A 290 -12.20 -12.64 -9.96
N PHE A 291 -12.67 -13.79 -10.43
CA PHE A 291 -12.40 -15.08 -9.81
C PHE A 291 -10.92 -15.46 -9.83
N SER A 292 -10.09 -14.82 -10.67
CA SER A 292 -8.64 -14.97 -10.62
C SER A 292 -8.05 -14.62 -9.26
N TYR A 293 -8.72 -13.79 -8.45
CA TYR A 293 -8.27 -13.37 -7.13
C TYR A 293 -7.92 -14.53 -6.17
N PHE A 294 -8.61 -15.66 -6.28
CA PHE A 294 -8.40 -16.84 -5.43
C PHE A 294 -7.49 -17.90 -6.07
N THR A 295 -6.90 -17.61 -7.22
CA THR A 295 -6.10 -18.58 -7.97
C THR A 295 -4.66 -18.67 -7.48
N GLU A 296 -4.02 -19.82 -7.73
CA GLU A 296 -2.60 -20.00 -7.45
C GLU A 296 -1.74 -19.03 -8.26
N GLN A 297 -2.14 -18.75 -9.51
CA GLN A 297 -1.45 -17.84 -10.43
C GLN A 297 -1.40 -16.40 -9.90
N GLU A 298 -2.50 -15.92 -9.32
CA GLU A 298 -2.54 -14.60 -8.69
C GLU A 298 -1.73 -14.59 -7.38
N SER A 299 -1.81 -15.68 -6.59
CA SER A 299 -1.00 -15.84 -5.38
C SER A 299 0.51 -15.78 -5.63
N GLU A 300 1.01 -16.21 -6.80
CA GLU A 300 2.44 -16.05 -7.13
C GLU A 300 2.86 -14.57 -7.26
N GLN A 301 1.96 -13.71 -7.74
CA GLN A 301 2.25 -12.29 -8.01
C GLN A 301 2.03 -11.41 -6.79
N VAL A 302 0.88 -11.56 -6.13
CA VAL A 302 0.48 -10.72 -4.99
C VAL A 302 0.50 -11.47 -3.66
N GLY A 303 0.56 -12.80 -3.66
CA GLY A 303 0.59 -13.61 -2.44
C GLY A 303 1.72 -13.32 -1.46
N PRO A 304 2.91 -12.81 -1.87
CA PRO A 304 3.90 -12.33 -0.91
C PRO A 304 3.36 -11.26 0.05
N PHE A 305 2.33 -10.51 -0.34
CA PHE A 305 1.67 -9.59 0.57
C PHE A 305 1.01 -10.32 1.74
N PHE A 306 0.37 -11.48 1.52
CA PHE A 306 -0.25 -12.22 2.62
C PHE A 306 0.78 -12.74 3.62
N ILE A 307 2.02 -13.04 3.19
CA ILE A 307 3.12 -13.32 4.13
C ILE A 307 3.36 -12.12 5.05
N GLN A 308 3.49 -10.92 4.49
CA GLN A 308 3.71 -9.69 5.25
C GLN A 308 2.49 -9.32 6.12
N ALA A 309 1.28 -9.52 5.59
CA ALA A 309 0.03 -9.25 6.27
C ALA A 309 -0.13 -10.13 7.50
N TYR A 310 0.03 -11.44 7.33
CA TYR A 310 -0.10 -12.39 8.43
C TYR A 310 1.16 -12.49 9.31
N SER A 311 2.22 -11.74 9.00
CA SER A 311 3.36 -11.54 9.91
C SER A 311 3.23 -10.25 10.75
N GLU A 312 2.85 -9.12 10.14
CA GLU A 312 3.01 -7.80 10.78
C GLU A 312 1.87 -6.80 10.54
N LEU A 313 1.22 -6.82 9.37
CA LEU A 313 0.26 -5.76 9.00
C LEU A 313 -1.18 -6.07 9.40
N GLY A 314 -1.60 -7.33 9.30
CA GLY A 314 -2.98 -7.76 9.40
C GLY A 314 -3.76 -7.58 8.10
N TYR A 315 -4.88 -8.28 7.98
CA TYR A 315 -5.82 -8.18 6.86
C TYR A 315 -7.25 -8.31 7.36
N TYR A 316 -8.26 -8.11 6.51
CA TYR A 316 -9.64 -8.36 6.92
C TYR A 316 -9.99 -9.84 6.80
N GLY A 317 -10.97 -10.26 7.60
CA GLY A 317 -11.67 -11.54 7.41
C GLY A 317 -13.09 -11.30 6.90
N TYR A 318 -13.74 -12.35 6.44
CA TYR A 318 -15.11 -12.34 5.97
C TYR A 318 -16.08 -12.68 7.09
N LEU A 319 -17.17 -11.92 7.21
CA LEU A 319 -18.31 -12.30 8.04
C LEU A 319 -19.17 -13.31 7.28
N THR A 320 -19.35 -14.50 7.84
CA THR A 320 -20.07 -15.61 7.17
C THR A 320 -21.46 -15.82 7.76
N THR A 321 -21.72 -15.35 8.98
CA THR A 321 -22.95 -15.61 9.75
C THR A 321 -24.24 -15.38 8.95
N PRO A 322 -24.41 -14.29 8.16
CA PRO A 322 -25.63 -14.08 7.37
C PRO A 322 -25.87 -15.11 6.24
N LEU A 323 -24.83 -15.87 5.88
CA LEU A 323 -24.79 -16.80 4.75
C LEU A 323 -24.55 -18.26 5.19
N GLN A 324 -24.19 -18.53 6.44
CA GLN A 324 -23.86 -19.87 6.96
C GLN A 324 -24.81 -21.00 6.49
N PRO A 325 -26.14 -20.85 6.49
CA PRO A 325 -27.06 -21.91 6.02
C PRO A 325 -26.87 -22.32 4.55
N TYR A 326 -26.15 -21.52 3.75
CA TYR A 326 -25.91 -21.72 2.33
C TYR A 326 -24.44 -22.05 2.00
N LEU A 327 -23.55 -21.96 2.99
CA LEU A 327 -22.15 -22.35 2.88
C LEU A 327 -21.99 -23.86 3.14
N LYS A 328 -21.06 -24.49 2.44
CA LYS A 328 -20.75 -25.92 2.48
C LYS A 328 -19.33 -26.18 2.96
N THR A 329 -18.38 -25.29 2.65
CA THR A 329 -16.96 -25.47 2.97
C THR A 329 -16.50 -24.63 4.16
N ILE A 330 -17.30 -23.66 4.59
CA ILE A 330 -16.98 -22.70 5.65
C ILE A 330 -18.09 -22.76 6.72
N ASP A 331 -17.72 -23.14 7.94
CA ASP A 331 -18.63 -23.38 9.07
C ASP A 331 -18.34 -22.51 10.32
N THR A 332 -17.41 -21.57 10.20
CA THR A 332 -17.06 -20.58 11.23
C THR A 332 -17.91 -19.32 11.08
N ASP A 333 -17.97 -18.45 12.10
CA ASP A 333 -18.68 -17.14 12.03
C ASP A 333 -17.91 -16.07 11.25
N THR A 334 -16.60 -16.20 11.22
CA THR A 334 -15.71 -15.43 10.35
C THR A 334 -14.66 -16.34 9.75
N ILE A 335 -14.16 -16.01 8.55
CA ILE A 335 -13.06 -16.71 7.91
C ILE A 335 -11.97 -15.72 7.52
N SER A 336 -10.74 -16.05 7.88
CA SER A 336 -9.55 -15.26 7.55
C SER A 336 -9.16 -15.47 6.08
N SER A 337 -8.49 -14.49 5.49
CA SER A 337 -7.86 -14.60 4.17
C SER A 337 -6.47 -15.25 4.19
N ASP A 338 -6.11 -15.96 5.27
CA ASP A 338 -4.82 -16.66 5.42
C ASP A 338 -4.67 -17.82 4.43
N GLY A 339 -5.76 -18.34 3.89
CA GLY A 339 -5.75 -19.29 2.78
C GLY A 339 -5.16 -18.74 1.47
N LEU A 340 -4.93 -17.42 1.37
CA LEU A 340 -4.26 -16.78 0.23
C LEU A 340 -2.73 -16.72 0.38
N ILE A 341 -2.20 -17.12 1.54
CA ILE A 341 -0.75 -17.23 1.76
C ILE A 341 -0.21 -18.30 0.82
N PRO A 342 0.78 -17.98 -0.04
CA PRO A 342 1.38 -18.95 -0.94
C PRO A 342 2.10 -20.04 -0.13
N ASP A 343 2.17 -21.26 -0.67
CA ASP A 343 2.93 -22.35 -0.04
C ASP A 343 4.43 -22.09 -0.20
N VAL A 344 5.00 -21.47 0.82
CA VAL A 344 6.43 -21.12 0.89
C VAL A 344 7.19 -21.96 1.92
N GLY A 345 6.62 -23.11 2.33
CA GLY A 345 7.24 -24.04 3.26
C GLY A 345 7.19 -23.64 4.75
N PHE A 346 6.50 -22.54 5.07
CA PHE A 346 6.17 -22.17 6.45
C PHE A 346 4.87 -21.36 6.50
N GLN A 347 4.31 -21.24 7.70
CA GLN A 347 3.13 -20.41 7.97
C GLN A 347 3.55 -19.17 8.79
N PRO A 348 3.29 -17.95 8.29
CA PRO A 348 3.52 -16.72 9.03
C PRO A 348 2.86 -16.72 10.42
N VAL A 349 3.56 -16.16 11.40
CA VAL A 349 3.02 -15.91 12.75
C VAL A 349 2.80 -14.43 12.91
N TYR A 350 1.55 -14.04 13.18
CA TYR A 350 1.20 -12.63 13.32
C TYR A 350 1.73 -12.05 14.64
N HIS A 351 2.50 -10.96 14.51
CA HIS A 351 2.97 -10.15 15.61
C HIS A 351 2.35 -8.75 15.52
N PRO A 352 1.54 -8.31 16.50
CA PRO A 352 0.93 -6.98 16.47
C PRO A 352 1.90 -5.84 16.85
N GLN A 353 3.06 -6.15 17.44
CA GLN A 353 3.99 -5.15 17.96
C GLN A 353 4.57 -4.22 16.88
N PRO A 354 5.01 -4.71 15.70
CA PRO A 354 5.51 -3.85 14.62
C PRO A 354 4.53 -2.73 14.24
N ILE A 355 3.28 -3.05 13.90
CA ILE A 355 2.30 -2.04 13.48
C ILE A 355 1.88 -1.11 14.63
N ASN A 356 1.76 -1.63 15.86
CA ASN A 356 1.53 -0.80 17.04
C ASN A 356 2.69 0.16 17.33
N ASN A 357 3.93 -0.24 17.06
CA ASN A 357 5.09 0.65 17.15
C ASN A 357 5.04 1.76 16.09
N ILE A 358 4.58 1.47 14.87
CA ILE A 358 4.34 2.49 13.84
C ILE A 358 3.29 3.49 14.31
N LYS A 359 2.13 3.02 14.80
CA LYS A 359 1.08 3.88 15.38
C LYS A 359 1.65 4.81 16.46
N ASN A 360 2.40 4.25 17.41
CA ASN A 360 3.01 5.01 18.50
C ASN A 360 4.03 6.05 17.98
N ARG A 361 4.81 5.72 16.95
CA ARG A 361 5.77 6.65 16.34
C ARG A 361 5.07 7.80 15.62
N LEU A 362 3.95 7.55 14.94
CA LEU A 362 3.14 8.61 14.32
C LEU A 362 2.63 9.60 15.37
N HIS A 363 2.03 9.11 16.46
CA HIS A 363 1.56 9.97 17.55
C HIS A 363 2.66 10.74 18.27
N ARG A 364 3.86 10.14 18.41
CA ARG A 364 5.00 10.83 19.03
C ARG A 364 5.62 11.90 18.13
N SER A 365 5.63 11.67 16.82
CA SER A 365 6.32 12.56 15.88
C SER A 365 5.40 13.64 15.29
N ASP A 366 4.08 13.45 15.34
CA ASP A 366 3.07 14.34 14.76
C ASP A 366 3.48 14.88 13.38
N PRO A 367 3.71 13.97 12.40
CA PRO A 367 4.21 14.37 11.11
C PRO A 367 3.15 15.11 10.29
N ARG A 368 3.62 15.90 9.31
CA ARG A 368 2.75 16.39 8.23
C ARG A 368 2.32 15.22 7.35
N MET A 369 1.04 14.87 7.40
CA MET A 369 0.42 13.85 6.56
C MET A 369 -0.93 14.34 6.04
N LEU A 370 -1.21 14.09 4.78
CA LEU A 370 -2.53 14.28 4.18
C LEU A 370 -3.05 12.91 3.74
N LEU A 371 -4.07 12.42 4.43
CA LEU A 371 -4.70 11.14 4.15
C LEU A 371 -5.96 11.43 3.33
N ILE A 372 -6.06 10.85 2.13
CA ILE A 372 -7.23 11.02 1.24
C ILE A 372 -7.93 9.68 1.11
N THR A 373 -9.22 9.62 1.44
CA THR A 373 -10.04 8.40 1.37
C THR A 373 -11.34 8.61 0.62
N GLY A 374 -11.94 7.53 0.14
CA GLY A 374 -13.33 7.49 -0.27
C GLY A 374 -14.19 6.84 0.82
N GLY A 375 -15.32 7.44 1.20
CA GLY A 375 -16.19 6.92 2.26
C GLY A 375 -16.91 5.61 1.91
N ASN A 376 -17.04 5.28 0.62
CA ASN A 376 -17.53 3.97 0.17
C ASN A 376 -16.41 2.92 0.02
N ASP A 377 -15.13 3.29 0.13
CA ASP A 377 -14.04 2.32 0.11
C ASP A 377 -13.95 1.60 1.47
N PRO A 378 -14.05 0.27 1.56
CA PRO A 378 -13.87 -0.46 2.82
C PRO A 378 -12.56 -0.14 3.55
N TRP A 379 -11.50 0.21 2.81
CA TRP A 379 -10.22 0.56 3.42
C TRP A 379 -10.25 1.87 4.22
N SER A 380 -11.22 2.76 3.96
CA SER A 380 -11.42 4.00 4.73
C SER A 380 -11.66 3.72 6.22
N ALA A 381 -12.31 2.59 6.56
CA ALA A 381 -12.57 2.15 7.93
C ALA A 381 -11.28 1.92 8.74
N THR A 382 -10.17 1.69 8.05
CA THR A 382 -8.89 1.35 8.67
C THR A 382 -7.88 2.49 8.65
N THR A 383 -8.26 3.67 8.16
CA THR A 383 -7.41 4.86 8.09
C THR A 383 -6.73 5.12 9.46
N PRO A 384 -5.44 5.52 9.49
CA PRO A 384 -4.78 5.86 10.74
C PRO A 384 -5.59 6.85 11.59
N ASP A 385 -5.70 6.59 12.90
CA ASP A 385 -6.31 7.54 13.83
C ASP A 385 -5.41 8.78 13.97
N ILE A 386 -5.86 9.89 13.39
CA ILE A 386 -5.17 11.19 13.45
C ILE A 386 -5.79 12.17 14.45
N SER A 387 -6.79 11.76 15.24
CA SER A 387 -7.56 12.65 16.13
C SER A 387 -6.71 13.46 17.13
N ARG A 388 -5.51 12.94 17.47
CA ARG A 388 -4.54 13.56 18.38
C ARG A 388 -3.35 14.22 17.68
N LEU A 389 -3.32 14.21 16.35
CA LEU A 389 -2.26 14.81 15.54
C LEU A 389 -2.67 16.23 15.13
N LYS A 390 -1.74 17.19 15.19
CA LYS A 390 -2.00 18.59 14.84
C LYS A 390 -1.51 18.93 13.43
N ASN A 391 -0.58 18.14 12.90
CA ASN A 391 0.02 18.37 11.59
C ASN A 391 -0.52 17.43 10.52
N SER A 392 -1.35 16.44 10.89
CA SER A 392 -1.98 15.52 9.96
C SER A 392 -3.42 15.94 9.67
N ILE A 393 -3.85 15.73 8.43
CA ILE A 393 -5.18 16.07 7.92
C ILE A 393 -5.74 14.83 7.22
N HIS A 394 -7.02 14.56 7.42
CA HIS A 394 -7.76 13.50 6.72
C HIS A 394 -8.88 14.17 5.93
N ILE A 395 -8.88 13.94 4.61
CA ILE A 395 -9.93 14.38 3.70
C ILE A 395 -10.62 13.14 3.17
N GLU A 396 -11.91 13.03 3.47
CA GLU A 396 -12.75 11.95 2.99
C GLU A 396 -13.72 12.47 1.93
N MET A 397 -13.74 11.80 0.79
CA MET A 397 -14.78 11.98 -0.22
C MET A 397 -15.94 11.04 0.12
N GLU A 398 -17.02 11.59 0.69
CA GLU A 398 -18.18 10.84 1.22
C GLU A 398 -18.61 9.65 0.35
N ASN A 399 -18.87 9.88 -0.95
CA ASN A 399 -19.29 8.83 -1.88
C ASN A 399 -18.16 8.26 -2.75
N GLY A 400 -16.91 8.60 -2.44
CA GLY A 400 -15.74 8.11 -3.17
C GLY A 400 -15.40 6.68 -2.80
N CYS A 401 -14.67 5.99 -3.67
CA CYS A 401 -14.20 4.61 -3.44
C CYS A 401 -12.67 4.52 -3.63
N HIS A 402 -12.12 3.36 -3.98
CA HIS A 402 -10.68 3.14 -4.11
C HIS A 402 -10.02 3.99 -5.22
N LEU A 403 -10.85 4.51 -6.14
CA LEU A 403 -10.46 5.42 -7.21
C LEU A 403 -10.30 6.87 -6.74
N THR A 404 -10.60 7.21 -5.48
CA THR A 404 -10.51 8.60 -5.01
C THR A 404 -9.09 9.15 -5.13
N ARG A 405 -8.96 10.29 -5.81
CA ARG A 405 -7.73 11.08 -6.04
C ARG A 405 -8.00 12.56 -5.78
N ILE A 406 -6.97 13.41 -5.74
CA ILE A 406 -7.16 14.87 -5.56
C ILE A 406 -8.03 15.44 -6.68
N GLU A 407 -7.84 14.95 -7.91
CA GLU A 407 -8.59 15.32 -9.10
C GLU A 407 -10.06 14.89 -9.04
N SER A 408 -10.39 13.79 -8.36
CA SER A 408 -11.78 13.35 -8.22
C SER A 408 -12.51 14.01 -7.06
N LEU A 409 -11.80 14.74 -6.18
CA LEU A 409 -12.43 15.43 -5.05
C LEU A 409 -13.38 16.54 -5.52
N PRO A 410 -14.48 16.79 -4.80
CA PRO A 410 -15.26 18.02 -4.92
C PRO A 410 -14.38 19.26 -4.80
N ASP A 411 -14.75 20.34 -5.48
CA ASP A 411 -13.95 21.57 -5.55
C ASP A 411 -13.60 22.15 -4.16
N SER A 412 -14.51 22.04 -3.19
CA SER A 412 -14.26 22.49 -1.81
C SER A 412 -13.11 21.71 -1.15
N LEU A 413 -13.13 20.38 -1.23
CA LEU A 413 -12.08 19.52 -0.67
C LEU A 413 -10.78 19.64 -1.47
N ARG A 414 -10.85 19.76 -2.80
CA ARG A 414 -9.67 20.02 -3.62
C ARG A 414 -9.01 21.35 -3.23
N LYS A 415 -9.80 22.39 -2.97
CA LYS A 415 -9.27 23.67 -2.49
C LYS A 415 -8.57 23.53 -1.13
N GLU A 416 -9.13 22.75 -0.21
CA GLU A 416 -8.51 22.44 1.08
C GLU A 416 -7.16 21.72 0.93
N VAL A 417 -7.04 20.77 -0.02
CA VAL A 417 -5.76 20.14 -0.38
C VAL A 417 -4.74 21.18 -0.84
N ILE A 418 -5.12 22.06 -1.77
CA ILE A 418 -4.22 23.09 -2.30
C ILE A 418 -3.80 24.09 -1.21
N GLU A 419 -4.73 24.51 -0.34
CA GLU A 419 -4.42 25.38 0.81
C GLU A 419 -3.47 24.70 1.79
N THR A 420 -3.64 23.39 2.03
CA THR A 420 -2.74 22.58 2.84
C THR A 420 -1.33 22.55 2.23
N PHE A 421 -1.21 22.33 0.92
CA PHE A 421 0.08 22.34 0.23
C PHE A 421 0.77 23.70 0.28
N ARG A 422 0.03 24.80 0.14
CA ARG A 422 0.58 26.16 0.34
C ARG A 422 1.05 26.37 1.78
N LYS A 423 0.25 25.96 2.78
CA LYS A 423 0.62 26.05 4.21
C LYS A 423 1.89 25.25 4.53
N TRP A 424 2.14 24.16 3.82
CA TRP A 424 3.34 23.35 3.99
C TRP A 424 4.52 23.80 3.11
N ASN A 425 4.35 24.86 2.31
CA ASN A 425 5.31 25.36 1.32
C ASN A 425 5.70 24.29 0.29
N LEU A 426 4.72 23.49 -0.15
CA LEU A 426 4.87 22.52 -1.24
C LEU A 426 4.43 23.11 -2.58
N LEU A 427 3.55 24.11 -2.56
CA LEU A 427 3.17 24.94 -3.69
C LEU A 427 3.45 26.40 -3.36
N ASN A 428 3.83 27.17 -4.39
CA ASN A 428 4.05 28.61 -4.29
C ASN A 428 2.73 29.40 -4.26
#